data_AF-A0A9P6VJ29-F1
#
_entry.id   AF-A0A9P6VJ29-F1
#
_cell.length_a   1.000
_cell.length_b   1.000
_cell.length_c   1.000
_cell.angle_alpha   90.00
_cell.angle_beta   90.00
_cell.angle_gamma   90.00
#
_symmetry.space_group_name_H-M   'P 1'
#
loop_
_entity.id
_entity.type
_entity.pdbx_description
1 polymer ?
#
loop_
_entity_poly.entity_id
_entity_poly.type
_entity_poly.pdbx_seq_one_letter_code
_entity_poly.pdbx_strand_id
1 'polypeptide(L)'
;MKISQEYSKYFNGYKWPRSTNISPGESVDVKESMGWRYAPQYDPDTKDLDAIEEEVKPWLRGEDFVWEGTAHLPGFKDEVLAYWASCLTLARKLVKVFSLSLDLDEDYFDSRTTYPGADGVFNYYPPTTAEETAKNAVGLGSHTDLQLFTLLWQDMTGGLQVLNRDGQWIKAIPVEGTIVVNIGDFMMRLCLNFNCVEGVVPSCTSKENPPKYEPISCGDWCQLRFQLENNEMKRKNAVAAKAPSAVIIAA
;
A
#
# COMPACT_ATOMS: atom_id res chain seq x y z
N MET A 1 8.28 22.59 -7.04
CA MET A 1 8.11 21.53 -8.07
C MET A 1 6.61 21.41 -8.36
N LYS A 2 6.18 21.35 -9.63
CA LYS A 2 4.74 21.42 -10.00
C LYS A 2 3.88 20.31 -9.43
N ILE A 3 4.49 19.16 -9.15
CA ILE A 3 3.80 17.99 -8.60
C ILE A 3 4.07 17.79 -7.11
N SER A 4 4.50 18.82 -6.36
CA SER A 4 4.73 18.70 -4.90
C SER A 4 3.48 18.16 -4.20
N GLN A 5 3.65 17.22 -3.26
CA GLN A 5 2.56 16.72 -2.44
C GLN A 5 1.86 17.83 -1.63
N GLU A 6 2.53 18.95 -1.37
CA GLU A 6 1.94 20.10 -0.67
C GLU A 6 0.72 20.69 -1.39
N TYR A 7 0.57 20.43 -2.69
CA TYR A 7 -0.60 20.85 -3.47
C TYR A 7 -1.75 19.83 -3.43
N SER A 8 -1.51 18.64 -2.87
CA SER A 8 -2.47 17.55 -2.82
C SER A 8 -3.38 17.64 -1.60
N LYS A 9 -4.66 17.37 -1.79
CA LYS A 9 -5.60 17.14 -0.68
C LYS A 9 -5.54 15.72 -0.13
N TYR A 10 -5.07 14.77 -0.95
CA TYR A 10 -5.17 13.33 -0.68
C TYR A 10 -3.84 12.57 -0.83
N PHE A 11 -2.72 13.23 -0.54
CA PHE A 11 -1.38 12.65 -0.55
C PHE A 11 -0.93 12.09 -1.92
N ASN A 12 -1.41 12.66 -3.02
CA ASN A 12 -0.85 12.51 -4.36
C ASN A 12 0.43 13.35 -4.51
N GLY A 13 1.19 13.09 -5.57
CA GLY A 13 2.34 13.89 -5.97
C GLY A 13 3.66 13.43 -5.36
N TYR A 14 4.62 14.33 -5.43
CA TYR A 14 6.02 14.10 -5.16
C TYR A 14 6.39 14.46 -3.72
N LYS A 15 7.17 13.59 -3.09
CA LYS A 15 7.79 13.76 -1.78
C LYS A 15 9.30 13.81 -1.93
N TRP A 16 9.91 14.80 -1.30
CA TRP A 16 11.36 14.99 -1.32
C TRP A 16 12.08 13.91 -0.49
N PRO A 17 13.36 13.62 -0.81
CA PRO A 17 14.23 12.86 0.08
C PRO A 17 14.18 13.42 1.49
N ARG A 18 14.13 12.55 2.51
CA ARG A 18 14.14 12.95 3.93
C ARG A 18 12.95 13.81 4.35
N SER A 19 11.85 13.75 3.62
CA SER A 19 10.60 14.45 3.97
C SER A 19 9.60 13.57 4.71
N THR A 20 9.86 12.27 4.88
CA THR A 20 8.99 11.34 5.61
C THR A 20 9.78 10.56 6.65
N ASN A 21 9.06 10.11 7.68
CA ASN A 21 9.58 9.16 8.66
C ASN A 21 8.45 8.19 9.00
N ILE A 22 8.38 7.08 8.25
CA ILE A 22 7.30 6.09 8.43
C ILE A 22 7.42 5.32 9.74
N SER A 23 8.65 5.14 10.25
CA SER A 23 8.92 4.45 11.50
C SER A 23 9.65 5.38 12.46
N PRO A 24 8.95 6.12 13.34
CA PRO A 24 9.56 7.15 14.19
C PRO A 24 10.67 6.69 15.15
N GLY A 25 10.90 5.37 15.26
CA GLY A 25 12.01 4.80 16.03
C GLY A 25 13.29 4.57 15.21
N GLU A 26 13.24 4.82 13.90
CA GLU A 26 14.32 4.62 12.94
C GLU A 26 14.71 5.95 12.28
N SER A 27 15.69 5.92 11.39
CA SER A 27 16.12 7.10 10.65
C SER A 27 15.00 7.67 9.78
N VAL A 28 15.11 8.96 9.44
CA VAL A 28 14.27 9.57 8.41
C VAL A 28 14.41 8.81 7.09
N ASP A 29 13.31 8.67 6.34
CA ASP A 29 13.31 7.94 5.07
C ASP A 29 14.12 8.74 4.04
N VAL A 30 15.13 8.13 3.43
CA VAL A 30 16.03 8.85 2.51
C VAL A 30 15.51 8.89 1.07
N LYS A 31 14.50 8.08 0.75
CA LYS A 31 13.92 7.97 -0.59
C LYS A 31 13.17 9.24 -1.01
N GLU A 32 13.15 9.49 -2.31
CA GLU A 32 12.10 10.32 -2.92
C GLU A 32 10.99 9.43 -3.47
N SER A 33 9.80 10.00 -3.65
CA SER A 33 8.69 9.25 -4.22
C SER A 33 7.69 10.10 -4.96
N MET A 34 7.12 9.57 -6.03
CA MET A 34 5.95 10.11 -6.71
C MET A 34 4.79 9.13 -6.57
N GLY A 35 3.69 9.56 -5.95
CA GLY A 35 2.49 8.75 -5.77
C GLY A 35 1.27 9.32 -6.50
N TRP A 36 0.35 8.43 -6.86
CA TRP A 36 -0.97 8.78 -7.38
C TRP A 36 -2.01 7.81 -6.82
N ARG A 37 -3.23 8.31 -6.63
CA ARG A 37 -4.36 7.51 -6.15
C ARG A 37 -5.19 6.96 -7.29
N TYR A 38 -5.94 5.91 -7.01
CA TYR A 38 -6.92 5.35 -7.95
C TYR A 38 -7.90 6.43 -8.45
N ALA A 39 -8.15 6.42 -9.76
CA ALA A 39 -9.16 7.26 -10.40
C ALA A 39 -9.92 6.41 -11.44
N PRO A 40 -11.27 6.32 -11.37
CA PRO A 40 -12.05 5.40 -12.19
C PRO A 40 -11.92 5.61 -13.70
N GLN A 41 -11.62 6.84 -14.15
CA GLN A 41 -11.41 7.16 -15.56
C GLN A 41 -10.18 6.47 -16.18
N TYR A 42 -9.25 5.98 -15.34
CA TYR A 42 -8.06 5.27 -15.78
C TYR A 42 -8.16 3.75 -15.57
N ASP A 43 -9.28 3.26 -15.04
CA ASP A 43 -9.50 1.83 -14.78
C ASP A 43 -9.56 1.05 -16.12
N PRO A 44 -8.86 -0.10 -16.24
CA PRO A 44 -8.95 -0.94 -17.44
C PRO A 44 -10.35 -1.53 -17.67
N ASP A 45 -11.15 -1.70 -16.61
CA ASP A 45 -12.56 -2.03 -16.74
C ASP A 45 -13.35 -0.72 -16.83
N THR A 46 -14.00 -0.48 -17.97
CA THR A 46 -14.75 0.75 -18.23
C THR A 46 -15.78 1.02 -17.12
N LYS A 47 -15.69 2.19 -16.49
CA LYS A 47 -16.60 2.64 -15.44
C LYS A 47 -17.58 3.68 -15.99
N ASP A 48 -18.85 3.55 -15.61
CA ASP A 48 -19.82 4.62 -15.78
C ASP A 48 -19.62 5.63 -14.64
N LEU A 49 -19.00 6.77 -14.95
CA LEU A 49 -18.65 7.79 -13.96
C LEU A 49 -19.89 8.49 -13.38
N ASP A 50 -21.00 8.51 -14.12
CA ASP A 50 -22.25 9.13 -13.70
C ASP A 50 -23.05 8.21 -12.75
N ALA A 51 -22.80 6.90 -12.82
CA ALA A 51 -23.43 5.88 -11.98
C ALA A 51 -22.66 5.59 -10.66
N ILE A 52 -21.57 6.32 -10.38
CA ILE A 52 -20.81 6.14 -9.13
C ILE A 52 -21.69 6.59 -7.95
N GLU A 53 -21.88 5.70 -6.98
CA GLU A 53 -22.65 5.96 -5.77
C GLU A 53 -22.07 7.14 -4.95
N GLU A 54 -22.94 7.99 -4.40
CA GLU A 54 -22.52 9.16 -3.61
C GLU A 54 -21.67 8.78 -2.38
N GLU A 55 -21.85 7.59 -1.83
CA GLU A 55 -21.06 7.08 -0.71
C GLU A 55 -19.62 6.69 -1.09
N VAL A 56 -19.38 6.41 -2.38
CA VAL A 56 -18.06 6.03 -2.92
C VAL A 56 -17.25 7.26 -3.30
N LYS A 57 -17.89 8.31 -3.83
CA LYS A 57 -17.22 9.52 -4.36
C LYS A 57 -16.19 10.15 -3.39
N PRO A 58 -16.44 10.29 -2.08
CA PRO A 58 -15.46 10.86 -1.14
C PRO A 58 -14.15 10.07 -1.00
N TRP A 59 -14.14 8.82 -1.45
CA TRP A 59 -13.00 7.91 -1.36
C TRP A 59 -12.22 7.81 -2.68
N LEU A 60 -12.76 8.37 -3.76
CA LEU A 60 -12.05 8.54 -5.03
C LEU A 60 -11.13 9.75 -4.94
N ARG A 61 -9.85 9.47 -4.68
CA ARG A 61 -8.87 10.47 -4.25
C ARG A 61 -7.80 10.79 -5.28
N GLY A 62 -7.98 10.35 -6.54
CA GLY A 62 -7.12 10.72 -7.66
C GLY A 62 -7.16 12.23 -7.92
N GLU A 63 -5.99 12.83 -8.17
CA GLU A 63 -5.90 14.26 -8.50
C GLU A 63 -5.04 14.46 -9.75
N ASP A 64 -5.56 15.19 -10.75
CA ASP A 64 -4.91 15.28 -12.07
C ASP A 64 -3.65 16.16 -12.12
N PHE A 65 -3.38 16.98 -11.10
CA PHE A 65 -2.22 17.88 -11.09
C PHE A 65 -0.88 17.14 -11.22
N VAL A 66 -0.83 15.86 -10.81
CA VAL A 66 0.38 15.02 -10.98
C VAL A 66 0.66 14.74 -12.45
N TRP A 67 -0.39 14.58 -13.26
CA TRP A 67 -0.31 14.34 -14.70
C TRP A 67 -0.07 15.65 -15.46
N GLU A 68 -0.78 16.72 -15.10
CA GLU A 68 -0.57 18.05 -15.68
C GLU A 68 0.85 18.57 -15.40
N GLY A 69 1.34 18.37 -14.17
CA GLY A 69 2.67 18.79 -13.77
C GLY A 69 3.80 17.99 -14.42
N THR A 70 3.52 16.79 -14.95
CA THR A 70 4.46 15.94 -15.69
C THR A 70 4.28 15.99 -17.21
N ALA A 71 3.36 16.82 -17.73
CA ALA A 71 3.06 16.91 -19.17
C ALA A 71 4.26 17.32 -20.07
N HIS A 72 5.34 17.82 -19.48
CA HIS A 72 6.60 18.14 -20.17
C HIS A 72 7.47 16.90 -20.44
N LEU A 73 7.13 15.73 -19.88
CA LEU A 73 7.76 14.44 -20.11
C LEU A 73 6.91 13.66 -21.13
N PRO A 74 7.32 13.58 -22.41
CA PRO A 74 6.54 12.90 -23.43
C PRO A 74 6.31 11.43 -23.08
N GLY A 75 5.07 10.94 -23.23
CA GLY A 75 4.71 9.53 -22.98
C GLY A 75 4.60 9.13 -21.50
N PHE A 76 5.12 9.94 -20.56
CA PHE A 76 5.22 9.55 -19.15
C PHE A 76 3.87 9.15 -18.54
N LYS A 77 2.83 9.99 -18.68
CA LYS A 77 1.49 9.68 -18.17
C LYS A 77 0.96 8.37 -18.73
N ASP A 78 1.04 8.22 -20.06
CA ASP A 78 0.41 7.10 -20.77
C ASP A 78 1.11 5.78 -20.44
N GLU A 79 2.44 5.76 -20.39
CA GLU A 79 3.23 4.58 -20.02
C GLU A 79 3.00 4.17 -18.56
N VAL A 80 2.99 5.14 -17.63
CA VAL A 80 2.73 4.88 -16.21
C VAL A 80 1.33 4.32 -16.00
N LEU A 81 0.31 4.92 -16.63
CA LEU A 81 -1.06 4.45 -16.52
C LEU A 81 -1.25 3.08 -17.21
N ALA A 82 -0.57 2.80 -18.32
CA ALA A 82 -0.60 1.50 -18.97
C ALA A 82 0.01 0.39 -18.09
N TYR A 83 1.15 0.66 -17.45
CA TYR A 83 1.75 -0.26 -16.48
C TYR A 83 0.83 -0.47 -15.28
N TRP A 84 0.32 0.61 -14.69
CA TRP A 84 -0.59 0.56 -13.56
C TRP A 84 -1.88 -0.22 -13.87
N ALA A 85 -2.49 -0.01 -15.05
CA ALA A 85 -3.67 -0.75 -15.49
C ALA A 85 -3.38 -2.26 -15.66
N SER A 86 -2.18 -2.60 -16.14
CA SER A 86 -1.73 -4.00 -16.22
C SER A 86 -1.59 -4.63 -14.83
N CYS A 87 -1.04 -3.89 -13.87
CA CYS A 87 -0.98 -4.31 -12.47
C CYS A 87 -2.38 -4.49 -11.86
N LEU A 88 -3.31 -3.58 -12.12
CA LEU A 88 -4.69 -3.68 -11.61
C LEU A 88 -5.42 -4.89 -12.21
N THR A 89 -5.21 -5.17 -13.49
CA THR A 89 -5.73 -6.38 -14.14
C THR A 89 -5.20 -7.65 -13.49
N LEU A 90 -3.89 -7.71 -13.21
CA LEU A 90 -3.28 -8.82 -12.48
C LEU A 90 -3.82 -8.92 -11.05
N ALA A 91 -3.97 -7.78 -10.36
CA ALA A 91 -4.48 -7.73 -9.01
C ALA A 91 -5.89 -8.33 -8.91
N ARG A 92 -6.79 -8.00 -9.83
CA ARG A 92 -8.14 -8.60 -9.89
C ARG A 92 -8.11 -10.12 -10.06
N LYS A 93 -7.20 -10.64 -10.89
CA LYS A 93 -7.00 -12.10 -11.03
C LYS A 93 -6.48 -12.72 -9.73
N LEU A 94 -5.54 -12.07 -9.05
CA LEU A 94 -5.01 -12.56 -7.78
C LEU A 94 -6.08 -12.57 -6.68
N VAL A 95 -6.96 -11.57 -6.64
CA VAL A 95 -8.10 -11.56 -5.70
C VAL A 95 -8.96 -12.81 -5.88
N LYS A 96 -9.28 -13.21 -7.11
CA LYS A 96 -10.03 -14.45 -7.40
C LYS A 96 -9.28 -15.70 -6.93
N VAL A 97 -7.95 -15.75 -7.17
CA VAL A 97 -7.09 -16.83 -6.65
C VAL A 97 -7.10 -16.87 -5.12
N PHE A 98 -7.12 -15.72 -4.46
CA PHE A 98 -7.23 -15.64 -3.00
C PHE A 98 -8.60 -16.12 -2.50
N SER A 99 -9.70 -15.76 -3.18
CA SER A 99 -11.03 -16.30 -2.86
C SER A 99 -11.00 -17.83 -2.85
N LEU A 100 -10.51 -18.43 -3.94
CA LEU A 100 -10.42 -19.89 -4.08
C LEU A 100 -9.49 -20.53 -3.03
N SER A 101 -8.38 -19.89 -2.71
CA SER A 101 -7.43 -20.37 -1.69
C SER A 101 -8.00 -20.32 -0.26
N LEU A 102 -9.09 -19.57 -0.06
CA LEU A 102 -9.83 -19.46 1.20
C LEU A 102 -11.09 -20.35 1.20
N ASP A 103 -11.23 -21.26 0.24
CA ASP A 103 -12.41 -22.10 0.03
C ASP A 103 -13.71 -21.28 -0.13
N LEU A 104 -13.63 -20.14 -0.82
CA LEU A 104 -14.76 -19.27 -1.18
C LEU A 104 -15.02 -19.35 -2.69
N ASP A 105 -16.21 -18.89 -3.12
CA ASP A 105 -16.52 -18.74 -4.54
C ASP A 105 -15.51 -17.79 -5.22
N GLU A 106 -15.16 -18.07 -6.49
CA GLU A 106 -14.12 -17.32 -7.21
C GLU A 106 -14.38 -15.81 -7.22
N ASP A 107 -15.65 -15.41 -7.35
CA ASP A 107 -16.15 -14.04 -7.43
C ASP A 107 -16.54 -13.43 -6.07
N TYR A 108 -16.27 -14.13 -4.96
CA TYR A 108 -16.70 -13.72 -3.61
C TYR A 108 -16.31 -12.27 -3.25
N PHE A 109 -15.19 -11.78 -3.78
CA PHE A 109 -14.67 -10.44 -3.52
C PHE A 109 -14.92 -9.42 -4.65
N ASP A 110 -15.56 -9.80 -5.76
CA ASP A 110 -15.74 -8.93 -6.94
C ASP A 110 -16.55 -7.67 -6.58
N SER A 111 -17.62 -7.81 -5.79
CA SER A 111 -18.46 -6.69 -5.33
C SER A 111 -17.71 -5.69 -4.43
N ARG A 112 -16.59 -6.11 -3.83
CA ARG A 112 -15.78 -5.32 -2.90
C ARG A 112 -14.60 -4.63 -3.57
N THR A 113 -14.31 -4.99 -4.82
CA THR A 113 -13.16 -4.50 -5.59
C THR A 113 -13.59 -3.72 -6.84
N THR A 114 -14.81 -3.19 -6.83
CA THR A 114 -15.41 -2.39 -7.92
C THR A 114 -14.67 -1.08 -8.17
N TYR A 115 -14.36 -0.34 -7.11
CA TYR A 115 -13.54 0.88 -7.10
C TYR A 115 -12.39 0.72 -6.09
N PRO A 116 -11.36 -0.06 -6.43
CA PRO A 116 -10.33 -0.43 -5.46
C PRO A 116 -9.45 0.78 -5.13
N GLY A 117 -8.97 0.87 -3.89
CA GLY A 117 -7.91 1.80 -3.49
C GLY A 117 -6.55 1.42 -4.06
N ALA A 118 -6.47 1.15 -5.37
CA ALA A 118 -5.30 0.68 -6.09
C ALA A 118 -4.33 1.84 -6.38
N ASP A 119 -3.70 2.34 -5.33
CA ASP A 119 -2.78 3.46 -5.43
C ASP A 119 -1.42 3.03 -6.00
N GLY A 120 -0.75 3.93 -6.71
CA GLY A 120 0.59 3.72 -7.26
C GLY A 120 1.63 4.60 -6.61
N VAL A 121 2.85 4.09 -6.48
CA VAL A 121 4.00 4.86 -6.01
C VAL A 121 5.28 4.42 -6.74
N PHE A 122 6.01 5.39 -7.26
CA PHE A 122 7.42 5.20 -7.61
C PHE A 122 8.28 5.67 -6.45
N ASN A 123 9.29 4.87 -6.10
CA ASN A 123 10.30 5.21 -5.13
C ASN A 123 11.66 5.20 -5.81
N TYR A 124 12.47 6.22 -5.53
CA TYR A 124 13.88 6.23 -5.89
C TYR A 124 14.70 6.35 -4.61
N TYR A 125 15.64 5.41 -4.45
CA TYR A 125 16.53 5.32 -3.32
C TYR A 125 17.93 5.80 -3.77
N PRO A 126 18.41 6.96 -3.27
CA PRO A 126 19.75 7.40 -3.59
C PRO A 126 20.80 6.47 -2.96
N PRO A 127 22.01 6.37 -3.54
CA PRO A 127 23.10 5.60 -2.94
C PRO A 127 23.38 6.01 -1.49
N THR A 128 23.47 5.03 -0.60
CA THR A 128 23.75 5.26 0.82
C THR A 128 25.12 5.91 1.01
N THR A 129 25.17 7.00 1.77
CA THR A 129 26.41 7.70 2.12
C THR A 129 27.14 7.00 3.27
N ALA A 130 28.45 7.26 3.40
CA ALA A 130 29.24 6.71 4.52
C ALA A 130 28.71 7.14 5.91
N GLU A 131 28.15 8.34 6.01
CA GLU A 131 27.52 8.84 7.24
C GLU A 131 26.25 8.06 7.58
N GLU A 132 25.41 7.79 6.58
CA GLU A 132 24.19 6.99 6.73
C GLU A 132 24.51 5.56 7.13
N THR A 133 25.52 4.95 6.50
CA THR A 133 26.02 3.63 6.91
C THR A 133 26.50 3.64 8.36
N ALA A 134 27.29 4.65 8.75
CA ALA A 134 27.79 4.76 10.13
C ALA A 134 26.67 4.93 11.18
N LYS A 135 25.54 5.51 10.77
CA LYS A 135 24.34 5.70 11.61
C LYS A 135 23.33 4.56 11.51
N ASN A 136 23.62 3.51 10.73
CA ASN A 136 22.65 2.46 10.38
C ASN A 136 21.32 3.03 9.86
N ALA A 137 21.40 4.09 9.04
CA ALA A 137 20.21 4.65 8.42
C ALA A 137 19.62 3.68 7.40
N VAL A 138 18.29 3.64 7.34
CA VAL A 138 17.51 2.82 6.42
C VAL A 138 16.89 3.70 5.34
N GLY A 139 16.72 3.14 4.14
CA GLY A 139 16.14 3.86 3.02
C GLY A 139 14.66 4.22 3.22
N LEU A 140 13.92 3.26 3.78
CA LEU A 140 12.53 3.37 4.23
C LEU A 140 12.38 2.57 5.52
N GLY A 141 11.89 3.24 6.57
CA GLY A 141 11.70 2.62 7.87
C GLY A 141 10.75 1.42 7.87
N SER A 142 10.86 0.61 8.92
CA SER A 142 10.09 -0.62 9.08
C SER A 142 8.58 -0.37 9.18
N HIS A 143 7.78 -1.00 8.31
CA HIS A 143 6.34 -0.76 8.24
C HIS A 143 5.54 -1.94 7.68
N THR A 144 4.21 -1.81 7.69
CA THR A 144 3.26 -2.72 7.03
C THR A 144 2.40 -1.96 6.05
N ASP A 145 2.05 -2.60 4.95
CA ASP A 145 1.14 -2.00 3.97
C ASP A 145 -0.30 -2.09 4.46
N LEU A 146 -1.05 -0.99 4.29
CA LEU A 146 -2.45 -0.92 4.73
C LEU A 146 -3.41 -1.68 3.81
N GLN A 147 -3.05 -1.82 2.54
CA GLN A 147 -3.92 -2.36 1.47
C GLN A 147 -4.14 -3.87 1.61
N LEU A 148 -4.83 -4.47 0.62
CA LEU A 148 -5.07 -5.91 0.58
C LEU A 148 -3.79 -6.70 0.34
N PHE A 149 -3.05 -6.32 -0.69
CA PHE A 149 -1.71 -6.78 -1.01
C PHE A 149 -1.04 -5.74 -1.89
N THR A 150 0.28 -5.84 -2.01
CA THR A 150 1.11 -4.98 -2.83
C THR A 150 1.71 -5.80 -3.96
N LEU A 151 1.73 -5.22 -5.16
CA LEU A 151 2.52 -5.70 -6.29
C LEU A 151 3.75 -4.81 -6.41
N LEU A 152 4.91 -5.36 -6.11
CA LEU A 152 6.16 -4.61 -6.09
C LEU A 152 7.11 -5.12 -7.17
N TRP A 153 7.32 -4.28 -8.18
CA TRP A 153 8.46 -4.44 -9.07
C TRP A 153 9.68 -3.76 -8.45
N GLN A 154 10.84 -4.41 -8.53
CA GLN A 154 12.12 -3.88 -8.06
C GLN A 154 13.19 -4.13 -9.12
N ASP A 155 14.19 -3.26 -9.15
CA ASP A 155 15.37 -3.48 -10.00
C ASP A 155 16.31 -4.55 -9.38
N MET A 156 17.44 -4.81 -10.04
CA MET A 156 18.41 -5.79 -9.58
C MET A 156 19.36 -5.26 -8.49
N THR A 157 19.23 -3.99 -8.08
CA THR A 157 20.02 -3.42 -6.98
C THR A 157 19.66 -4.09 -5.65
N GLY A 158 18.37 -4.40 -5.47
CA GLY A 158 17.84 -4.97 -4.23
C GLY A 158 17.80 -3.95 -3.10
N GLY A 159 17.68 -4.44 -1.87
CA GLY A 159 17.57 -3.62 -0.65
C GLY A 159 16.34 -3.95 0.19
N LEU A 160 15.34 -4.60 -0.42
CA LEU A 160 14.13 -5.04 0.26
C LEU A 160 14.42 -6.16 1.30
N GLN A 161 13.92 -5.97 2.51
CA GLN A 161 13.92 -6.97 3.56
C GLN A 161 12.52 -7.16 4.16
N VAL A 162 12.21 -8.39 4.54
CA VAL A 162 10.93 -8.79 5.14
C VAL A 162 11.18 -9.48 6.47
N LEU A 163 10.47 -9.05 7.51
CA LEU A 163 10.51 -9.69 8.82
C LEU A 163 9.65 -10.95 8.82
N ASN A 164 10.25 -12.10 9.11
CA ASN A 164 9.53 -13.37 9.24
C ASN A 164 8.90 -13.54 10.63
N ARG A 165 8.15 -14.64 10.83
CA ARG A 165 7.48 -14.94 12.11
C ARG A 165 8.44 -15.24 13.27
N ASP A 166 9.67 -15.61 12.96
CA ASP A 166 10.73 -15.85 13.95
C ASP A 166 11.45 -14.54 14.35
N GLY A 167 10.99 -13.38 13.85
CA GLY A 167 11.59 -12.09 14.13
C GLY A 167 12.90 -11.83 13.38
N GLN A 168 13.12 -12.53 12.26
CA GLN A 168 14.33 -12.43 11.46
C GLN A 168 14.07 -11.65 10.16
N TRP A 169 14.97 -10.73 9.85
CA TRP A 169 14.94 -10.01 8.58
C TRP A 169 15.51 -10.88 7.46
N ILE A 170 14.68 -11.15 6.45
CA ILE A 170 15.03 -11.92 5.26
C ILE A 170 15.13 -10.98 4.06
N LYS A 171 16.21 -11.07 3.30
CA LYS A 171 16.35 -10.33 2.05
C LYS A 171 15.41 -10.88 0.98
N ALA A 172 14.59 -10.02 0.39
CA ALA A 172 13.81 -10.34 -0.79
C ALA A 172 14.67 -10.10 -2.04
N ILE A 173 15.54 -11.06 -2.34
CA ILE A 173 16.51 -10.97 -3.46
C ILE A 173 15.74 -10.77 -4.77
N PRO A 174 16.05 -9.73 -5.57
CA PRO A 174 15.43 -9.53 -6.87
C PRO A 174 15.61 -10.73 -7.79
N VAL A 175 14.55 -11.13 -8.48
CA VAL A 175 14.58 -12.17 -9.51
C VAL A 175 14.06 -11.55 -10.81
N GLU A 176 14.86 -11.65 -11.87
CA GLU A 176 14.53 -11.09 -13.18
C GLU A 176 13.19 -11.65 -13.70
N GLY A 177 12.36 -10.77 -14.26
CA GLY A 177 11.04 -11.15 -14.80
C GLY A 177 9.97 -11.44 -13.74
N THR A 178 10.21 -11.10 -12.48
CA THR A 178 9.24 -11.33 -11.37
C THR A 178 8.78 -10.04 -10.71
N ILE A 179 7.68 -10.13 -9.97
CA ILE A 179 7.22 -9.11 -9.03
C ILE A 179 7.10 -9.75 -7.65
N VAL A 180 7.42 -8.99 -6.60
CA VAL A 180 7.17 -9.38 -5.22
C VAL A 180 5.70 -9.12 -4.90
N VAL A 181 5.06 -10.08 -4.25
CA VAL A 181 3.70 -9.93 -3.73
C VAL A 181 3.74 -10.08 -2.22
N ASN A 182 3.34 -9.05 -1.49
CA ASN A 182 3.18 -9.10 -0.05
C ASN A 182 1.75 -8.79 0.36
N ILE A 183 1.29 -9.47 1.40
CA ILE A 183 -0.04 -9.30 1.96
C ILE A 183 -0.05 -8.10 2.91
N GLY A 184 -1.06 -7.25 2.80
CA GLY A 184 -1.23 -6.09 3.66
C GLY A 184 -2.28 -6.30 4.77
N ASP A 185 -2.48 -5.26 5.57
CA ASP A 185 -3.31 -5.27 6.77
C ASP A 185 -4.77 -5.67 6.48
N PHE A 186 -5.35 -5.23 5.35
CA PHE A 186 -6.74 -5.55 5.04
C PHE A 186 -6.96 -7.04 4.83
N MET A 187 -6.02 -7.77 4.21
CA MET A 187 -6.15 -9.23 4.07
C MET A 187 -6.06 -9.92 5.43
N MET A 188 -5.26 -9.38 6.37
CA MET A 188 -5.11 -10.00 7.68
C MET A 188 -6.37 -9.85 8.54
N ARG A 189 -7.20 -8.85 8.25
CA ARG A 189 -8.48 -8.59 8.92
C ARG A 189 -9.71 -9.05 8.12
N LEU A 190 -9.52 -9.27 6.82
CA LEU A 190 -10.51 -9.62 5.80
C LEU A 190 -11.69 -8.64 5.65
N CYS A 191 -11.39 -7.35 5.73
CA CYS A 191 -12.27 -6.28 5.26
C CYS A 191 -11.79 -5.84 3.89
N LEU A 192 -12.56 -6.12 2.82
CA LEU A 192 -12.14 -5.76 1.44
C LEU A 192 -12.86 -4.54 0.87
N ASN A 193 -13.88 -4.02 1.53
CA ASN A 193 -14.63 -2.87 1.06
C ASN A 193 -14.46 -1.68 2.01
N PHE A 194 -14.15 -0.53 1.41
CA PHE A 194 -13.78 0.68 2.13
C PHE A 194 -14.84 1.16 3.13
N ASN A 195 -16.12 1.00 2.82
CA ASN A 195 -17.23 1.42 3.68
C ASN A 195 -17.99 0.26 4.32
N CYS A 196 -17.70 -0.98 3.96
CA CYS A 196 -18.40 -2.13 4.52
C CYS A 196 -17.70 -2.61 5.79
N VAL A 197 -18.42 -2.61 6.90
CA VAL A 197 -17.94 -3.20 8.17
C VAL A 197 -17.98 -4.71 8.03
N GLU A 198 -16.80 -5.32 7.90
CA GLU A 198 -16.67 -6.75 7.62
C GLU A 198 -15.82 -7.41 8.71
N GLY A 199 -16.12 -8.67 9.04
CA GLY A 199 -15.36 -9.49 9.98
C GLY A 199 -14.44 -10.50 9.28
N VAL A 200 -13.76 -11.33 10.07
CA VAL A 200 -12.95 -12.45 9.55
C VAL A 200 -13.84 -13.37 8.71
N VAL A 201 -13.37 -13.80 7.52
CA VAL A 201 -14.19 -14.67 6.64
C VAL A 201 -14.59 -15.96 7.36
N PRO A 202 -15.79 -16.50 7.09
CA PRO A 202 -16.31 -17.68 7.79
C PRO A 202 -15.35 -18.88 7.74
N SER A 203 -14.70 -19.14 6.60
CA SER A 203 -13.76 -20.25 6.43
C SER A 203 -12.50 -20.14 7.30
N CYS A 204 -12.17 -18.95 7.79
CA CYS A 204 -11.03 -18.72 8.69
C CYS A 204 -11.40 -18.78 10.17
N THR A 205 -12.65 -19.11 10.51
CA THR A 205 -13.15 -19.13 11.89
C THR A 205 -13.71 -20.49 12.28
N SER A 206 -13.40 -20.93 13.49
CA SER A 206 -14.01 -22.12 14.09
C SER A 206 -14.18 -21.92 15.59
N LYS A 207 -14.79 -22.88 16.30
CA LYS A 207 -14.86 -22.83 17.78
C LYS A 207 -13.46 -22.85 18.41
N GLU A 208 -12.51 -23.51 17.76
CA GLU A 208 -11.12 -23.67 18.16
C GLU A 208 -10.23 -22.52 17.68
N ASN A 209 -10.68 -21.75 16.68
CA ASN A 209 -10.01 -20.54 16.17
C ASN A 209 -11.02 -19.39 16.01
N PRO A 210 -11.45 -18.75 17.10
CA PRO A 210 -12.41 -17.65 17.04
C PRO A 210 -11.81 -16.41 16.34
N PRO A 211 -12.67 -15.51 15.80
CA PRO A 211 -12.23 -14.26 15.21
C PRO A 211 -11.32 -13.48 16.17
N LYS A 212 -10.14 -13.08 15.67
CA LYS A 212 -9.15 -12.34 16.47
C LYS A 212 -9.42 -10.83 16.52
N TYR A 213 -10.27 -10.33 15.62
CA TYR A 213 -10.55 -8.91 15.44
C TYR A 213 -12.05 -8.70 15.30
N GLU A 214 -12.54 -7.61 15.90
CA GLU A 214 -13.90 -7.13 15.66
C GLU A 214 -14.05 -6.62 14.22
N PRO A 215 -15.25 -6.74 13.62
CA PRO A 215 -15.52 -6.20 12.29
C PRO A 215 -15.26 -4.69 12.20
N ILE A 216 -14.65 -4.25 11.10
CA ILE A 216 -14.35 -2.83 10.83
C ILE A 216 -14.40 -2.55 9.31
N SER A 217 -14.65 -1.32 8.90
CA SER A 217 -14.51 -0.94 7.48
C SER A 217 -13.05 -0.66 7.11
N CYS A 218 -12.65 -0.78 5.84
CA CYS A 218 -11.27 -0.43 5.47
C CYS A 218 -10.98 1.07 5.71
N GLY A 219 -12.00 1.93 5.59
CA GLY A 219 -11.91 3.35 5.86
C GLY A 219 -11.68 3.69 7.31
N ASP A 220 -12.48 3.10 8.20
CA ASP A 220 -12.30 3.25 9.64
C ASP A 220 -10.95 2.65 10.07
N TRP A 221 -10.52 1.53 9.47
CA TRP A 221 -9.20 0.97 9.75
C TRP A 221 -8.07 1.90 9.30
N CYS A 222 -8.15 2.49 8.10
CA CYS A 222 -7.19 3.50 7.65
C CYS A 222 -7.11 4.65 8.65
N GLN A 223 -8.25 5.22 9.03
CA GLN A 223 -8.31 6.35 9.94
C GLN A 223 -7.80 5.98 11.33
N LEU A 224 -8.18 4.81 11.85
CA LEU A 224 -7.69 4.28 13.12
C LEU A 224 -6.19 4.04 13.07
N ARG A 225 -5.63 3.50 11.98
CA ARG A 225 -4.18 3.32 11.81
C ARG A 225 -3.44 4.65 11.83
N PHE A 226 -3.90 5.64 11.08
CA PHE A 226 -3.31 6.98 11.14
C PHE A 226 -3.39 7.59 12.55
N GLN A 227 -4.50 7.39 13.27
CA GLN A 227 -4.63 7.82 14.66
C GLN A 227 -3.73 7.04 15.62
N LEU A 228 -3.60 5.73 15.45
CA LEU A 228 -2.75 4.86 16.26
C LEU A 228 -1.27 5.17 16.02
N GLU A 229 -0.86 5.45 14.79
CA GLU A 229 0.51 5.88 14.47
C GLU A 229 0.79 7.25 15.12
N ASN A 230 -0.15 8.19 15.05
CA ASN A 230 -0.04 9.49 15.73
C ASN A 230 -0.05 9.37 17.27
N ASN A 231 -0.80 8.42 17.84
CA ASN A 231 -0.85 8.18 19.28
C ASN A 231 0.30 7.31 19.78
N GLU A 232 0.83 6.38 18.97
CA GLU A 232 2.10 5.68 19.21
C GLU A 232 3.27 6.63 19.14
N MET A 233 3.23 7.66 18.29
CA MET A 233 4.20 8.75 18.31
C MET A 233 4.22 9.45 19.69
N LYS A 234 3.07 9.55 20.37
CA LYS A 234 2.98 10.03 21.77
C LYS A 234 3.38 8.97 22.81
N ARG A 235 3.13 7.68 22.53
CA ARG A 235 3.44 6.56 23.43
C ARG A 235 4.85 6.02 23.31
N LYS A 236 5.63 6.28 22.25
CA LYS A 236 7.02 5.80 22.09
C LYS A 236 8.03 6.38 23.09
N ASN A 237 7.55 7.07 24.15
CA ASN A 237 8.22 7.17 25.45
C ASN A 237 8.05 5.92 26.35
N ALA A 238 7.37 4.86 25.90
CA ALA A 238 7.16 3.61 26.62
C ALA A 238 6.79 2.43 25.67
N VAL A 239 7.79 1.58 25.41
CA VAL A 239 7.83 0.14 25.03
C VAL A 239 6.75 -0.48 24.11
N ALA A 240 7.27 -1.24 23.14
CA ALA A 240 6.63 -1.99 22.07
C ALA A 240 5.83 -3.24 22.49
N ALA A 241 4.70 -3.46 21.81
CA ALA A 241 4.13 -4.78 21.53
C ALA A 241 3.06 -4.67 20.42
N LYS A 242 3.35 -5.16 19.20
CA LYS A 242 2.33 -5.47 18.18
C LYS A 242 2.70 -6.76 17.44
N ALA A 243 1.66 -7.50 17.06
CA ALA A 243 1.67 -8.83 16.43
C ALA A 243 2.53 -8.90 15.14
N PRO A 244 3.04 -10.09 14.75
CA PRO A 244 4.02 -10.23 13.67
C PRO A 244 3.34 -10.01 12.32
N SER A 245 3.44 -8.80 11.82
CA SER A 245 3.29 -8.49 10.41
C SER A 245 4.59 -8.84 9.68
N ALA A 246 4.50 -9.02 8.35
CA ALA A 246 5.66 -8.85 7.49
C ALA A 246 6.04 -7.37 7.55
N VAL A 247 6.93 -7.04 8.48
CA VAL A 247 7.49 -5.70 8.54
C VAL A 247 8.49 -5.60 7.39
N ILE A 248 8.38 -4.56 6.58
CA ILE A 248 9.21 -4.36 5.40
C ILE A 248 10.13 -3.17 5.64
N ILE A 249 11.40 -3.34 5.29
CA ILE A 249 12.39 -2.26 5.21
C ILE A 249 12.94 -2.27 3.78
N ALA A 250 13.15 -1.10 3.21
CA ALA A 250 14.01 -0.95 2.04
C ALA A 250 15.30 -0.28 2.50
N ALA A 251 16.42 -0.97 2.37
CA ALA A 251 17.76 -0.47 2.69
C ALA A 251 18.43 0.12 1.45
#